data_AF-A0A2T2WE76-F1
#
_entry.id   AF-A0A2T2WE76-F1
#
_cell.length_a   1.000
_cell.length_b   1.000
_cell.length_c   1.000
_cell.angle_alpha   90.00
_cell.angle_beta   90.00
_cell.angle_gamma   90.00
#
_symmetry.space_group_name_H-M   'P 1'
#
loop_
_entity.id
_entity.type
_entity.pdbx_description
1 polymer ?
#
loop_
_entity_poly.entity_id
_entity_poly.type
_entity_poly.pdbx_seq_one_letter_code
_entity_poly.pdbx_strand_id
1 'polypeptide(L)'
;MQRLKWITLLALSGLIAVGIATGITTPTQYHAQMQLRQAEHRGDVLFHSQALGMNGLSCDTCHVDGGRFSHRLGLQRIPSLVQAERAFPLVTANGEIVTLEDQINLCLMHHMEGQGLSPESPKLALLDLYLRHLSRFHER
;
A
#
# COMPACT_ATOMS: atom_id res chain seq x y z
N MET A 1 -38.21 -45.20 45.02
CA MET A 1 -38.63 -44.31 43.91
C MET A 1 -37.56 -43.24 43.72
N GLN A 2 -36.63 -43.50 42.80
CA GLN A 2 -35.46 -42.69 42.48
C GLN A 2 -35.83 -41.61 41.45
N ARG A 3 -36.19 -40.39 41.88
CA ARG A 3 -36.36 -39.25 40.95
C ARG A 3 -36.03 -37.93 41.62
N LEU A 4 -34.81 -37.78 42.15
CA LEU A 4 -34.39 -36.48 42.72
C LEU A 4 -32.85 -36.33 42.80
N LYS A 5 -32.13 -36.51 41.68
CA LYS A 5 -30.67 -36.27 41.61
C LYS A 5 -30.19 -35.65 40.28
N TRP A 6 -31.07 -34.99 39.51
CA TRP A 6 -30.72 -34.50 38.16
C TRP A 6 -30.79 -32.98 37.98
N ILE A 7 -30.90 -32.20 39.06
CA ILE A 7 -30.99 -30.71 38.95
C ILE A 7 -29.64 -30.01 39.22
N THR A 8 -28.62 -30.72 39.70
CA THR A 8 -27.30 -30.12 40.00
C THR A 8 -26.27 -30.33 38.90
N LEU A 9 -26.65 -30.25 37.62
CA LEU A 9 -25.71 -30.32 36.48
C LEU A 9 -26.08 -29.39 35.31
N LEU A 10 -26.86 -28.33 35.58
CA LEU A 10 -27.20 -27.29 34.60
C LEU A 10 -26.86 -25.88 35.10
N ALA A 11 -25.83 -25.76 35.95
CA ALA A 11 -25.35 -24.46 36.45
C ALA A 11 -23.88 -24.20 36.10
N LEU A 12 -23.27 -24.98 35.20
CA LEU A 12 -21.86 -24.80 34.80
C LEU A 12 -21.63 -24.80 33.27
N SER A 13 -22.66 -24.47 32.49
CA SER A 13 -22.56 -24.31 31.03
C SER A 13 -23.06 -22.95 30.53
N GLY A 14 -23.39 -22.03 31.44
CA GLY A 14 -23.91 -20.69 31.13
C GLY A 14 -22.89 -19.56 31.22
N LEU A 15 -21.60 -19.84 31.09
CA LEU A 15 -20.51 -18.85 31.10
C LEU A 15 -19.57 -19.02 29.88
N ILE A 16 -20.13 -19.47 28.75
CA ILE A 16 -19.45 -19.40 27.45
C ILE A 16 -20.33 -18.56 26.51
N ALA A 17 -20.52 -17.30 26.85
CA ALA A 17 -21.06 -16.33 25.91
C ALA A 17 -20.42 -14.97 26.19
N VAL A 18 -19.93 -14.35 25.14
CA VAL A 18 -19.35 -12.99 25.10
C VAL A 18 -17.90 -12.90 25.58
N GLY A 19 -16.98 -13.42 24.78
CA GLY A 19 -15.55 -13.09 24.92
C GLY A 19 -14.68 -13.30 23.67
N ILE A 20 -15.23 -13.78 22.56
CA ILE A 20 -14.46 -14.18 21.36
C ILE A 20 -14.89 -13.41 20.10
N ALA A 21 -15.55 -12.25 20.25
CA ALA A 21 -15.84 -11.34 19.15
C ALA A 21 -14.99 -10.05 19.20
N THR A 22 -13.94 -10.01 20.02
CA THR A 22 -13.05 -8.85 20.19
C THR A 22 -11.85 -8.84 19.24
N GLY A 23 -11.90 -9.65 18.19
CA GLY A 23 -10.98 -9.52 17.05
C GLY A 23 -11.27 -8.23 16.30
N ILE A 24 -10.66 -7.12 16.74
CA ILE A 24 -10.37 -5.90 15.96
C ILE A 24 -11.63 -5.15 15.48
N THR A 25 -11.99 -4.06 16.16
CA THR A 25 -12.56 -2.81 15.56
C THR A 25 -13.08 -1.90 16.67
N THR A 26 -12.19 -1.25 17.40
CA THR A 26 -12.62 -0.01 18.05
C THR A 26 -12.97 1.02 16.95
N PRO A 27 -13.93 1.93 17.16
CA PRO A 27 -14.27 2.98 16.18
C PRO A 27 -13.01 3.72 15.67
N THR A 28 -12.04 3.97 16.56
CA THR A 28 -10.75 4.58 16.22
C THR A 28 -9.93 3.77 15.20
N GLN A 29 -9.82 2.45 15.40
CA GLN A 29 -9.09 1.59 14.45
C GLN A 29 -9.77 1.55 13.08
N TYR A 30 -11.11 1.51 13.06
CA TYR A 30 -11.88 1.56 11.83
C TYR A 30 -11.64 2.87 11.06
N HIS A 31 -11.71 4.02 11.75
CA HIS A 31 -11.44 5.31 11.14
C HIS A 31 -10.01 5.43 10.60
N ALA A 32 -9.01 4.96 11.34
CA ALA A 32 -7.62 4.95 10.88
C ALA A 32 -7.45 4.11 9.60
N GLN A 33 -8.07 2.92 9.55
CA GLN A 33 -8.04 2.07 8.35
C GLN A 33 -8.74 2.72 7.15
N MET A 34 -9.88 3.38 7.36
CA MET A 34 -10.58 4.10 6.30
C MET A 34 -9.74 5.27 5.76
N GLN A 35 -9.07 6.02 6.63
CA GLN A 35 -8.17 7.10 6.22
C GLN A 35 -6.96 6.56 5.44
N LEU A 36 -6.38 5.45 5.88
CA LEU A 36 -5.30 4.78 5.15
C LEU A 36 -5.76 4.37 3.73
N ARG A 37 -6.91 3.69 3.61
CA ARG A 37 -7.47 3.32 2.30
C ARG A 37 -7.72 4.52 1.41
N GLN A 38 -8.21 5.62 1.97
CA GLN A 38 -8.42 6.85 1.21
C GLN A 38 -7.09 7.46 0.75
N ALA A 39 -6.04 7.40 1.56
CA ALA A 39 -4.71 7.87 1.18
C ALA A 39 -4.10 6.99 0.09
N GLU A 40 -4.23 5.66 0.19
CA GLU A 40 -3.83 4.72 -0.86
C GLU A 40 -4.53 5.03 -2.20
N HIS A 41 -5.85 5.24 -2.18
CA HIS A 41 -6.61 5.64 -3.37
C HIS A 41 -6.17 7.00 -3.93
N ARG A 42 -5.81 7.97 -3.07
CA ARG A 42 -5.28 9.26 -3.56
C ARG A 42 -3.92 9.09 -4.23
N GLY A 43 -3.07 8.21 -3.70
CA GLY A 43 -1.80 7.84 -4.33
C GLY A 43 -2.01 7.14 -5.67
N ASP A 44 -2.99 6.25 -5.77
CA ASP A 44 -3.41 5.60 -7.02
C ASP A 44 -3.85 6.63 -8.08
N VAL A 45 -4.70 7.58 -7.70
CA VAL A 45 -5.12 8.67 -8.60
C VAL A 45 -3.92 9.50 -9.08
N LEU A 46 -2.95 9.79 -8.20
CA LEU A 46 -1.73 10.50 -8.58
C LEU A 46 -0.87 9.68 -9.54
N PHE A 47 -0.74 8.37 -9.33
CA PHE A 47 0.02 7.47 -10.19
C PHE A 47 -0.50 7.46 -11.64
N HIS A 48 -1.82 7.59 -11.81
CA HIS A 48 -2.46 7.67 -13.12
C HIS A 48 -2.55 9.11 -13.69
N SER A 49 -2.13 10.12 -12.93
CA SER A 49 -2.28 11.52 -13.31
C SER A 49 -1.17 12.00 -14.23
N GLN A 50 -1.56 12.55 -15.38
CA GLN A 50 -0.64 13.25 -16.28
C GLN A 50 -0.23 14.63 -15.75
N ALA A 51 -0.92 15.15 -14.73
CA ALA A 51 -0.67 16.48 -14.17
C ALA A 51 0.63 16.59 -13.35
N LEU A 52 1.33 15.47 -13.13
CA LEU A 52 2.65 15.45 -12.49
C LEU A 52 3.79 15.73 -13.48
N GLY A 53 3.55 15.55 -14.78
CA GLY A 53 4.52 15.78 -15.85
C GLY A 53 4.17 16.98 -16.73
N MET A 54 5.01 17.22 -17.73
CA MET A 54 4.78 18.25 -18.76
C MET A 54 4.61 17.67 -20.16
N ASN A 55 4.89 16.38 -20.35
CA ASN A 55 4.83 15.70 -21.65
C ASN A 55 3.61 14.78 -21.83
N GLY A 56 2.61 14.89 -20.97
CA GLY A 56 1.36 14.12 -21.04
C GLY A 56 1.48 12.66 -20.58
N LEU A 57 2.63 12.24 -20.05
CA LEU A 57 2.80 10.91 -19.46
C LEU A 57 2.36 10.90 -18.00
N SER A 58 1.99 9.72 -17.52
CA SER A 58 1.80 9.37 -16.10
C SER A 58 2.70 8.20 -15.74
N CYS A 59 2.80 7.84 -14.46
CA CYS A 59 3.54 6.64 -14.04
C CYS A 59 2.97 5.38 -14.71
N ASP A 60 1.65 5.28 -14.82
CA ASP A 60 0.94 4.16 -15.45
C ASP A 60 1.16 4.07 -16.97
N THR A 61 1.64 5.13 -17.61
CA THR A 61 1.96 5.08 -19.04
C THR A 61 3.08 4.08 -19.35
N CYS A 62 4.05 3.95 -18.42
CA CYS A 62 5.10 2.95 -18.51
C CYS A 62 4.84 1.78 -17.55
N HIS A 63 4.45 2.04 -16.31
CA HIS A 63 4.19 1.01 -15.30
C HIS A 63 2.71 0.62 -15.29
N VAL A 64 2.30 -0.13 -16.30
CA VAL A 64 0.89 -0.47 -16.58
C VAL A 64 0.16 -1.23 -15.46
N ASP A 65 -1.17 -1.18 -15.51
CA ASP A 65 -2.08 -1.80 -14.53
C ASP A 65 -1.87 -1.27 -13.12
N GLY A 66 -1.65 0.04 -13.02
CA GLY A 66 -1.31 0.70 -11.76
C GLY A 66 0.03 0.20 -11.20
N GLY A 67 0.95 -0.25 -12.05
CA GLY A 67 2.28 -0.74 -11.68
C GLY A 67 2.34 -2.22 -11.31
N ARG A 68 1.30 -3.02 -11.57
CA ARG A 68 1.25 -4.41 -11.10
C ARG A 68 1.95 -5.41 -12.01
N PHE A 69 2.07 -5.13 -13.31
CA PHE A 69 2.62 -6.07 -14.27
C PHE A 69 3.93 -5.60 -14.89
N SER A 70 4.86 -6.54 -15.04
CA SER A 70 6.04 -6.31 -15.87
C SER A 70 5.70 -6.55 -17.34
N HIS A 71 6.18 -5.70 -18.23
CA HIS A 71 6.02 -5.88 -19.67
C HIS A 71 7.25 -5.35 -20.43
N ARG A 72 7.16 -5.32 -21.76
CA ARG A 72 8.16 -4.65 -22.61
C ARG A 72 7.57 -3.40 -23.22
N LEU A 73 8.35 -2.32 -23.23
CA LEU A 73 8.09 -1.11 -23.99
C LEU A 73 9.22 -0.96 -25.00
N GLY A 74 8.96 -1.35 -26.25
CA GLY A 74 10.01 -1.54 -27.25
C GLY A 74 11.08 -2.55 -26.81
N LEU A 75 12.33 -2.12 -26.78
CA LEU A 75 13.46 -2.95 -26.35
C LEU A 75 13.63 -2.99 -24.82
N GLN A 76 13.03 -2.06 -24.09
CA GLN A 76 13.17 -1.96 -22.63
C GLN A 76 12.19 -2.89 -21.91
N ARG A 77 12.66 -3.55 -20.85
CA ARG A 77 11.78 -4.26 -19.91
C ARG A 77 11.34 -3.27 -18.84
N ILE A 78 10.04 -3.06 -18.70
CA ILE A 78 9.47 -2.28 -17.63
C ILE A 78 9.07 -3.24 -16.50
N PRO A 79 9.63 -3.10 -15.29
CA PRO A 79 9.32 -3.99 -14.19
C PRO A 79 7.93 -3.71 -13.60
N SER A 80 7.36 -4.72 -12.94
CA SER A 80 6.31 -4.49 -11.95
C SER A 80 6.88 -3.68 -10.80
N LEU A 81 6.07 -2.80 -10.23
CA LEU A 81 6.37 -2.04 -9.02
C LEU A 81 5.88 -2.74 -7.75
N VAL A 82 5.25 -3.90 -7.87
CA VAL A 82 4.99 -4.78 -6.72
C VAL A 82 6.33 -5.09 -6.06
N GLN A 83 6.43 -4.83 -4.75
CA GLN A 83 7.64 -4.97 -3.95
C GLN A 83 8.78 -4.02 -4.32
N ALA A 84 8.52 -2.91 -5.03
CA ALA A 84 9.53 -1.93 -5.38
C ALA A 84 10.29 -1.39 -4.15
N GLU A 85 9.62 -1.25 -3.00
CA GLU A 85 10.23 -0.77 -1.76
C GLU A 85 11.35 -1.68 -1.24
N ARG A 86 11.36 -2.96 -1.62
CA ARG A 86 12.41 -3.91 -1.19
C ARG A 86 13.75 -3.66 -1.87
N ALA A 87 13.74 -2.96 -3.00
CA ALA A 87 14.95 -2.55 -3.71
C ALA A 87 15.59 -1.28 -3.13
N PHE A 88 14.91 -0.61 -2.19
CA PHE A 88 15.34 0.64 -1.59
C PHE A 88 15.44 0.54 -0.05
N PRO A 89 16.35 1.28 0.60
CA PRO A 89 17.36 2.14 -0.03
C PRO A 89 18.42 1.34 -0.80
N LEU A 90 18.84 1.89 -1.94
CA LEU A 90 19.92 1.35 -2.76
C LEU A 90 21.20 2.15 -2.48
N VAL A 91 22.32 1.45 -2.27
CA VAL A 91 23.65 2.07 -2.26
C VAL A 91 24.25 1.95 -3.66
N THR A 92 24.51 3.08 -4.30
CA THR A 92 25.09 3.12 -5.65
C THR A 92 26.57 2.75 -5.64
N ALA A 93 27.17 2.53 -6.82
CA ALA A 93 28.59 2.20 -6.93
C ALA A 93 29.54 3.29 -6.40
N ASN A 94 29.10 4.56 -6.40
CA ASN A 94 29.82 5.70 -5.82
C ASN A 94 29.49 5.93 -4.33
N GLY A 95 28.69 5.05 -3.69
CA GLY A 95 28.40 5.10 -2.26
C GLY A 95 27.25 6.04 -1.87
N GLU A 96 26.47 6.55 -2.82
CA GLU A 96 25.29 7.37 -2.54
C GLU A 96 24.11 6.48 -2.14
N ILE A 97 23.27 6.98 -1.24
CA ILE A 97 22.05 6.30 -0.81
C ILE A 97 20.89 6.88 -1.61
N VAL A 98 20.21 6.03 -2.37
CA VAL A 98 19.01 6.38 -3.13
C VAL A 98 17.80 5.76 -2.44
N THR A 99 16.82 6.58 -2.10
CA THR A 99 15.55 6.16 -1.50
C THR A 99 14.50 5.86 -2.58
N LEU A 100 13.37 5.28 -2.19
CA LEU A 100 12.23 5.12 -3.10
C LEU A 100 11.66 6.47 -3.55
N GLU A 101 11.67 7.47 -2.66
CA GLU A 101 11.25 8.84 -2.96
C GLU A 101 12.16 9.51 -4.00
N ASP A 102 13.48 9.30 -3.89
CA ASP A 102 14.44 9.74 -4.91
C ASP A 102 14.13 9.08 -6.26
N GLN A 103 13.84 7.78 -6.26
CA GLN A 103 13.47 7.07 -7.49
C GLN A 103 12.17 7.59 -8.12
N ILE A 104 11.17 7.94 -7.30
CA ILE A 104 9.94 8.59 -7.77
C ILE A 104 10.28 9.93 -8.45
N ASN A 105 11.11 10.76 -7.81
CA ASN A 105 11.52 12.04 -8.37
C ASN A 105 12.34 11.92 -9.66
N LEU A 106 13.24 10.93 -9.74
CA LEU A 106 13.97 10.62 -10.97
C LEU A 106 13.02 10.25 -12.12
N CYS A 107 11.96 9.48 -11.84
CA CYS A 107 10.94 9.18 -12.83
C CYS A 107 10.22 10.45 -13.32
N LEU A 108 9.75 11.29 -12.38
CA LEU A 108 9.08 12.55 -12.71
C LEU A 108 9.95 13.45 -13.58
N MET A 109 11.22 13.63 -13.21
CA MET A 109 12.13 14.56 -13.87
C MET A 109 12.63 14.04 -15.22
N HIS A 110 13.00 12.76 -15.31
CA HIS A 110 13.67 12.23 -16.50
C HIS A 110 12.73 11.58 -17.52
N HIS A 111 11.54 11.14 -17.09
CA HIS A 111 10.59 10.48 -17.99
C HIS A 111 9.34 11.31 -18.24
N MET A 112 8.86 12.05 -17.24
CA MET A 112 7.63 12.84 -17.36
C MET A 112 7.88 14.33 -17.62
N GLU A 113 9.14 14.75 -17.70
CA GLU A 113 9.57 16.15 -17.85
C GLU A 113 8.96 17.07 -16.77
N GLY A 114 8.64 16.50 -15.61
CA GLY A 114 8.07 17.20 -14.47
C GLY A 114 9.13 17.79 -13.54
N GLN A 115 8.67 18.43 -12.48
CA GLN A 115 9.53 18.88 -11.39
C GLN A 115 9.58 17.82 -10.29
N GLY A 116 10.74 17.67 -9.66
CA GLY A 116 10.87 16.88 -8.43
C GLY A 116 9.97 17.45 -7.33
N LEU A 117 9.38 16.56 -6.55
CA LEU A 117 8.61 16.88 -5.35
C LEU A 117 9.57 17.00 -4.15
N SER A 118 9.38 18.00 -3.28
CA SER A 118 10.19 18.09 -2.06
C SER A 118 9.85 16.95 -1.08
N PRO A 119 10.76 16.61 -0.15
CA PRO A 119 10.51 15.58 0.87
C PRO A 119 9.25 15.81 1.71
N GLU A 120 8.85 17.07 1.92
CA GLU A 120 7.67 17.46 2.69
C GLU A 120 6.38 17.44 1.84
N SER A 121 6.47 17.13 0.54
CA SER A 121 5.34 17.13 -0.38
C SER A 121 4.33 16.04 -0.02
N PRO A 122 3.05 16.39 0.25
CA PRO A 122 2.02 15.38 0.46
C PRO A 122 1.84 14.46 -0.76
N LYS A 123 2.13 14.93 -1.98
CA LYS A 123 2.04 14.12 -3.19
C LYS A 123 3.10 13.01 -3.21
N LEU A 124 4.31 13.31 -2.75
CA LEU A 124 5.41 12.34 -2.70
C LEU A 124 5.09 11.24 -1.69
N ALA A 125 4.63 11.62 -0.50
CA ALA A 125 4.20 10.67 0.53
C ALA A 125 3.03 9.77 0.06
N LEU A 126 2.08 10.30 -0.72
CA LEU A 126 0.97 9.51 -1.27
C LEU A 126 1.44 8.53 -2.35
N LEU A 127 2.40 8.93 -3.19
CA LEU A 127 2.99 8.04 -4.20
C LEU A 127 3.81 6.91 -3.54
N ASP A 128 4.67 7.22 -2.57
CA ASP A 128 5.41 6.21 -1.78
C ASP A 128 4.45 5.24 -1.08
N LEU A 129 3.39 5.77 -0.43
CA LEU A 129 2.37 4.94 0.22
C LEU A 129 1.68 3.99 -0.77
N TYR A 130 1.34 4.48 -1.97
CA TYR A 130 0.72 3.66 -3.01
C TYR A 130 1.64 2.54 -3.48
N LEU A 131 2.92 2.82 -3.73
CA LEU A 131 3.88 1.78 -4.13
C LEU A 131 4.05 0.71 -3.05
N ARG A 132 4.14 1.10 -1.78
CA ARG A 132 4.16 0.14 -0.64
C ARG A 132 2.85 -0.64 -0.51
N HIS A 133 1.72 -0.05 -0.91
CA HIS A 133 0.43 -0.71 -0.91
C HIS A 133 0.38 -1.85 -1.94
N LEU A 134 0.98 -1.69 -3.12
CA LEU A 134 1.04 -2.73 -4.15
C LEU A 134 1.62 -4.04 -3.61
N SER A 135 2.62 -3.95 -2.74
CA SER A 135 3.31 -5.09 -2.13
C SER A 135 2.42 -5.88 -1.17
N ARG A 136 1.51 -5.21 -0.46
CA ARG A 136 0.56 -5.86 0.49
C ARG A 136 -0.52 -6.71 -0.20
N PHE A 137 -0.75 -6.49 -1.50
CA PHE A 137 -1.75 -7.24 -2.26
C PHE A 137 -1.17 -8.44 -3.02
N HIS A 138 0.16 -8.59 -3.06
CA HIS A 138 0.82 -9.74 -3.69
C HIS A 138 1.01 -10.93 -2.73
N GLU A 139 0.97 -10.69 -1.42
CA GLU A 139 1.15 -11.74 -0.38
C GLU A 139 -0.16 -12.44 0.03
N ARG A 140 -1.28 -12.15 -0.65
CA ARG A 140 -2.60 -12.78 -0.44
C ARG A 140 -3.03 -13.53 -1.69
#